data_AF-A0A6G2VNQ1-F1
#
_entry.id   AF-A0A6G2VNQ1-F1
#
_cell.length_a   1.000
_cell.length_b   1.000
_cell.length_c   1.000
_cell.angle_alpha   90.00
_cell.angle_beta   90.00
_cell.angle_gamma   90.00
#
_symmetry.space_group_name_H-M   'P 1'
#
loop_
_entity.id
_entity.type
_entity.pdbx_description
1 polymer ?
#
loop_
_entity_poly.entity_id
_entity_poly.type
_entity_poly.pdbx_seq_one_letter_code
_entity_poly.pdbx_strand_id
1 'polypeptide(L)'
;AAAARVGDPVAVASFERAAQALAAGIAATATLVEIDIAVIGGGVGKAGEVLFTPLRKALTDYATLSFVQRLTVVPAQMGTDAGLVGAAAAALTRGSDATAASV
;
A
#
# COMPACT_ATOMS: atom_id res chain seq x y z
N ALA A 1 -3.12 -9.63 14.65
CA ALA A 1 -3.31 -8.20 15.01
C ALA A 1 -3.84 -8.02 16.43
N ALA A 2 -4.87 -8.76 16.89
CA ALA A 2 -5.40 -8.63 18.25
C ALA A 2 -4.34 -8.81 19.35
N ALA A 3 -3.53 -9.88 19.28
CA ALA A 3 -2.43 -10.12 20.21
C ALA A 3 -1.41 -8.95 20.24
N ALA A 4 -1.00 -8.46 19.07
CA ALA A 4 -0.09 -7.31 18.99
C ALA A 4 -0.70 -6.02 19.58
N ARG A 5 -2.02 -5.80 19.45
CA ARG A 5 -2.71 -4.65 20.07
C ARG A 5 -2.67 -4.69 21.60
N VAL A 6 -2.64 -5.88 22.19
CA VAL A 6 -2.52 -6.05 23.65
C VAL A 6 -1.06 -6.19 24.09
N GLY A 7 -0.10 -5.94 23.19
CA GLY A 7 1.33 -5.91 23.52
C GLY A 7 2.03 -7.27 23.58
N ASP A 8 1.44 -8.33 22.99
CA ASP A 8 2.12 -9.62 22.90
C ASP A 8 3.46 -9.46 22.14
N PRO A 9 4.60 -9.80 22.76
CA PRO A 9 5.91 -9.47 22.22
C PRO A 9 6.22 -10.21 20.92
N VAL A 10 5.74 -11.45 20.76
CA VAL A 10 5.95 -12.24 19.54
C VAL A 10 5.14 -11.66 18.38
N ALA A 11 3.89 -11.30 18.63
CA ALA A 11 3.03 -10.69 17.64
C ALA A 11 3.54 -9.31 17.22
N VAL A 12 3.97 -8.47 18.16
CA VAL A 12 4.59 -7.17 17.87
C VAL A 12 5.84 -7.34 17.01
N ALA A 13 6.78 -8.19 17.42
CA ALA A 13 8.00 -8.47 16.65
C ALA A 13 7.71 -9.05 15.26
N SER A 14 6.62 -9.80 15.09
CA SER A 14 6.19 -10.27 13.78
C SER A 14 5.71 -9.14 12.86
N PHE A 15 4.95 -8.18 13.40
CA PHE A 15 4.51 -7.02 12.61
C PHE A 15 5.65 -6.07 12.28
N GLU A 16 6.60 -5.87 13.20
CA GLU A 16 7.81 -5.06 12.95
C GLU A 16 8.65 -5.64 11.81
N ARG A 17 8.89 -6.97 11.82
CA ARG A 17 9.62 -7.63 10.72
C ARG A 17 8.89 -7.52 9.39
N ALA A 18 7.57 -7.72 9.38
CA ALA A 18 6.77 -7.58 8.17
C ALA A 18 6.78 -6.14 7.64
N ALA A 19 6.65 -5.16 8.53
CA ALA A 19 6.71 -3.74 8.20
C ALA A 19 8.07 -3.34 7.59
N GLN A 20 9.17 -3.84 8.15
CA GLN A 20 10.51 -3.57 7.62
C GLN A 20 10.71 -4.14 6.21
N ALA A 21 10.27 -5.38 5.97
CA ALA A 21 10.35 -6.00 4.64
C ALA A 21 9.47 -5.26 3.61
N LEU A 22 8.26 -4.86 4.01
CA LEU A 22 7.38 -4.05 3.17
C LEU A 22 7.99 -2.69 2.85
N ALA A 23 8.56 -2.02 3.85
CA ALA A 23 9.19 -0.71 3.68
C ALA A 23 10.34 -0.78 2.65
N ALA A 24 11.20 -1.79 2.75
CA ALA A 24 12.30 -1.99 1.80
C ALA A 24 11.79 -2.20 0.37
N GLY A 25 10.78 -3.06 0.17
CA GLY A 25 10.21 -3.31 -1.15
C GLY A 25 9.51 -2.09 -1.76
N ILE A 26 8.77 -1.36 -0.92
CA ILE A 26 8.07 -0.14 -1.32
C ILE A 26 9.08 0.97 -1.69
N ALA A 27 10.10 1.21 -0.87
CA ALA A 27 11.12 2.23 -1.13
C ALA A 27 11.94 1.91 -2.38
N ALA A 28 12.30 0.63 -2.58
CA ALA A 28 12.97 0.19 -3.80
C ALA A 28 12.11 0.44 -5.04
N THR A 29 10.81 0.11 -4.98
CA THR A 29 9.87 0.36 -6.07
C THR A 29 9.73 1.86 -6.36
N ALA A 30 9.51 2.66 -5.32
CA ALA A 30 9.43 4.11 -5.45
C ALA A 30 10.70 4.73 -6.03
N THR A 31 11.87 4.18 -5.71
CA THR A 31 13.15 4.61 -6.30
C THR A 31 13.25 4.28 -7.78
N LEU A 32 12.74 3.12 -8.20
CA LEU A 32 12.87 2.64 -9.58
C LEU A 32 11.88 3.28 -10.56
N VAL A 33 10.64 3.52 -10.10
CA VAL A 33 9.54 3.96 -10.98
C VAL A 33 8.88 5.27 -10.53
N GLU A 34 9.44 5.94 -9.52
CA GLU A 34 8.97 7.26 -9.05
C GLU A 34 7.48 7.28 -8.71
N ILE A 35 7.04 6.42 -7.79
CA ILE A 35 5.65 6.44 -7.29
C ILE A 35 5.51 7.34 -6.06
N ASP A 36 4.38 8.05 -5.98
CA ASP A 36 4.05 8.93 -4.85
C ASP A 36 3.12 8.28 -3.80
N ILE A 37 2.50 7.14 -4.13
CA ILE A 37 1.57 6.45 -3.23
C ILE A 37 1.69 4.93 -3.31
N ALA A 38 1.70 4.27 -2.15
CA ALA A 38 1.57 2.82 -2.02
C ALA A 38 0.29 2.48 -1.23
N VAL A 39 -0.57 1.66 -1.84
CA VAL A 39 -1.85 1.25 -1.23
C VAL A 39 -1.74 -0.17 -0.69
N ILE A 40 -1.98 -0.37 0.60
CA ILE A 40 -1.94 -1.68 1.24
C ILE A 40 -3.35 -2.26 1.35
N GLY A 41 -3.63 -3.29 0.56
CA GLY A 41 -4.91 -3.98 0.51
C GLY A 41 -4.97 -5.30 1.30
N GLY A 42 -6.06 -6.03 1.06
CA GLY A 42 -6.28 -7.38 1.61
C GLY A 42 -6.46 -7.43 3.13
N GLY A 43 -6.40 -8.64 3.69
CA GLY A 43 -6.53 -8.87 5.14
C GLY A 43 -5.41 -8.20 5.96
N VAL A 44 -4.25 -7.99 5.34
CA VAL A 44 -3.09 -7.34 5.97
C VAL A 44 -3.34 -5.85 6.21
N GLY A 45 -3.95 -5.15 5.24
CA GLY A 45 -4.35 -3.74 5.41
C GLY A 45 -5.35 -3.51 6.57
N LYS A 46 -6.09 -4.56 6.99
CA LYS A 46 -6.99 -4.49 8.15
C LYS A 46 -6.28 -4.53 9.50
N ALA A 47 -4.96 -4.70 9.54
CA ALA A 47 -4.18 -4.68 10.77
C ALA A 47 -4.16 -3.29 11.45
N GLY A 48 -4.45 -2.23 10.69
CA GLY A 48 -4.46 -0.86 11.20
C GLY A 48 -3.08 -0.44 11.70
N GLU A 49 -3.04 0.39 12.73
CA GLU A 49 -1.80 1.00 13.21
C GLU A 49 -0.73 0.02 13.70
N VAL A 50 -1.13 -1.20 14.06
CA VAL A 50 -0.19 -2.29 14.36
C VAL A 50 0.78 -2.56 13.21
N LEU A 51 0.35 -2.36 11.96
CA LEU A 51 1.21 -2.47 10.78
C LEU A 51 1.67 -1.09 10.30
N PHE A 52 0.75 -0.13 10.19
CA PHE A 52 1.06 1.15 9.53
C PHE A 52 2.05 2.02 10.32
N THR A 53 2.03 1.97 11.65
CA THR A 53 3.01 2.69 12.48
C THR A 53 4.44 2.19 12.22
N PRO A 54 4.78 0.89 12.41
CA PRO A 54 6.14 0.41 12.15
C PRO A 54 6.52 0.51 10.66
N LEU A 55 5.55 0.41 9.75
CA LEU A 55 5.81 0.56 8.31
C LEU A 55 6.26 1.98 7.94
N ARG A 56 5.55 3.01 8.42
CA ARG A 56 5.94 4.42 8.20
C ARG A 56 7.30 4.73 8.82
N LYS A 57 7.56 4.19 10.02
CA LYS A 57 8.88 4.32 10.67
C LYS A 57 9.97 3.72 9.77
N ALA A 58 9.84 2.45 9.39
CA ALA A 58 10.84 1.77 8.57
C ALA A 58 11.01 2.43 7.19
N LEU A 59 9.94 2.97 6.59
CA LEU A 59 10.04 3.70 5.32
C LEU A 59 10.91 4.95 5.43
N THR A 60 10.87 5.65 6.57
CA THR A 60 11.73 6.81 6.80
C THR A 60 13.21 6.42 6.76
N ASP A 61 13.55 5.21 7.23
CA ASP A 61 14.92 4.68 7.21
C ASP A 61 15.39 4.33 5.78
N TYR A 62 14.48 3.91 4.90
CA TYR A 62 14.80 3.55 3.51
C TYR A 62 14.66 4.70 2.51
N ALA A 63 13.87 5.74 2.82
CA ALA A 63 13.58 6.87 1.95
C ALA A 63 14.73 7.91 1.95
N THR A 64 15.87 7.55 1.37
CA THR A 64 17.06 8.42 1.30
C THR A 64 16.96 9.49 0.21
N LEU A 65 16.18 9.23 -0.84
CA LEU A 65 15.98 10.16 -1.96
C LEU A 65 14.80 11.10 -1.68
N SER A 66 14.96 12.38 -2.01
CA SER A 66 13.99 13.44 -1.69
C SER A 66 12.59 13.22 -2.29
N PHE A 67 12.50 12.54 -3.44
CA PHE A 67 11.21 12.19 -4.05
C PHE A 67 10.55 11.00 -3.34
N VAL A 68 11.33 10.02 -2.87
CA VAL A 68 10.82 8.87 -2.10
C VAL A 68 10.34 9.31 -0.72
N GLN A 69 10.91 10.39 -0.15
CA GLN A 69 10.47 10.94 1.15
C GLN A 69 9.03 11.48 1.13
N ARG A 70 8.50 11.82 -0.06
CA ARG A 70 7.11 12.27 -0.21
C ARG A 70 6.12 11.11 -0.39
N LEU A 71 6.61 9.88 -0.51
CA LEU A 71 5.79 8.70 -0.68
C LEU A 71 4.81 8.54 0.49
N THR A 72 3.54 8.38 0.15
CA THR A 72 2.49 8.11 1.13
C THR A 72 2.09 6.65 1.11
N VAL A 73 1.84 6.09 2.29
CA VAL A 73 1.33 4.71 2.42
C VAL A 73 -0.03 4.73 3.08
N VAL A 74 -1.03 4.18 2.38
CA VAL A 74 -2.44 4.27 2.77
C VAL A 74 -3.11 2.89 2.74
N PRO A 75 -4.13 2.65 3.57
CA PRO A 75 -4.95 1.45 3.46
C PRO A 75 -5.87 1.52 2.23
N ALA A 76 -6.13 0.37 1.60
CA ALA A 76 -7.14 0.27 0.56
C ALA A 76 -8.54 0.52 1.15
N GLN A 77 -9.31 1.40 0.50
CA GLN A 77 -10.66 1.77 0.95
C GLN A 77 -11.76 0.87 0.38
N MET A 78 -11.54 0.32 -0.81
CA MET A 78 -12.56 -0.45 -1.55
C MET A 78 -12.73 -1.90 -1.07
N GLY A 79 -11.91 -2.36 -0.12
CA GLY A 79 -12.03 -3.71 0.47
C GLY A 79 -12.10 -4.82 -0.59
N THR A 80 -13.11 -5.68 -0.48
CA THR A 80 -13.37 -6.80 -1.41
C THR A 80 -13.88 -6.33 -2.77
N ASP A 81 -14.42 -5.13 -2.84
CA ASP A 81 -15.08 -4.61 -4.04
C ASP A 81 -14.07 -4.01 -5.02
N ALA A 82 -12.82 -3.81 -4.61
CA ALA A 82 -11.74 -3.25 -5.43
C ALA A 82 -11.61 -3.96 -6.80
N GLY A 83 -11.74 -5.29 -6.82
CA GLY A 83 -11.67 -6.07 -8.05
C GLY A 83 -12.85 -5.82 -9.00
N LEU A 84 -14.08 -5.77 -8.46
CA LEU A 84 -15.29 -5.53 -9.23
C LEU A 84 -15.34 -4.09 -9.77
N VAL A 85 -15.00 -3.11 -8.91
CA VAL A 85 -14.92 -1.70 -9.29
C VAL A 85 -13.85 -1.49 -10.37
N GLY A 86 -12.68 -2.11 -10.21
CA GLY A 86 -11.62 -2.05 -11.22
C GLY A 86 -12.03 -2.65 -12.56
N ALA A 87 -12.72 -3.80 -12.55
CA ALA A 87 -13.23 -4.43 -13.76
C ALA A 87 -14.29 -3.56 -14.48
N ALA A 88 -15.22 -2.97 -13.72
CA ALA A 88 -16.22 -2.05 -14.27
C ALA A 88 -15.55 -0.80 -14.87
N ALA A 89 -14.59 -0.18 -14.17
CA ALA A 89 -13.85 0.96 -14.68
C ALA A 89 -13.11 0.64 -15.98
N ALA A 90 -12.42 -0.50 -16.04
CA ALA A 90 -11.71 -0.94 -17.24
C ALA A 90 -12.64 -1.16 -18.44
N ALA A 91 -13.84 -1.70 -18.21
CA ALA A 91 -14.85 -1.87 -19.27
C ALA A 91 -15.37 -0.51 -19.78
N LEU A 92 -15.61 0.45 -18.88
CA LEU A 92 -16.09 1.78 -19.22
C LEU A 92 -15.06 2.60 -20.00
N THR A 93 -13.78 2.55 -19.63
CA THR A 93 -12.70 3.28 -20.34
C THR A 93 -12.50 2.79 -21.77
N ARG A 94 -12.64 1.48 -22.02
CA ARG A 94 -12.58 0.95 -23.39
C ARG A 94 -13.77 1.40 -24.25
N GLY A 95 -14.93 1.66 -23.65
CA GLY A 95 -16.07 2.23 -24.35
C GLY A 95 -15.84 3.67 -24.78
N SER A 96 -15.17 4.48 -23.95
CA SER A 96 -14.83 5.87 -24.31
C SER A 96 -13.77 5.97 -25.39
N ASP A 97 -12.76 5.09 -25.39
CA ASP A 97 -11.72 5.06 -26.43
C ASP A 97 -12.28 4.60 -27.79
N ALA A 98 -13.19 3.62 -27.79
CA ALA A 98 -13.87 3.17 -29.01
C ALA A 98 -14.78 4.26 -29.61
N THR A 99 -15.36 5.12 -28.77
CA THR A 99 -16.20 6.24 -29.25
C THR A 99 -15.33 7.39 -29.79
N ALA A 100 -14.20 7.69 -29.14
CA ALA A 100 -13.25 8.72 -29.61
C ALA A 100 -12.51 8.34 -30.90
N ALA A 101 -12.28 7.05 -31.16
CA ALA A 101 -11.67 6.57 -32.41
C ALA A 101 -12.66 6.49 -33.60
N SER A 102 -13.95 6.76 -33.36
CA SER A 102 -15.02 6.69 -34.38
C SER A 102 -15.51 8.07 -34.88
N VAL A 103 -14.86 9.15 -34.45
CA VAL A 103 -15.12 10.55 -34.86
C VAL A 103 -13.87 11.14 -35.50
#